data_AF-X1N3D1-F1
#
_entry.id   AF-X1N3D1-F1
#
_cell.length_a   1.000
_cell.length_b   1.000
_cell.length_c   1.000
_cell.angle_alpha   90.00
_cell.angle_beta   90.00
_cell.angle_gamma   90.00
#
_symmetry.space_group_name_H-M   'P 1'
#
loop_
_entity.id
_entity.type
_entity.pdbx_description
1 polymer ?
#
loop_
_entity_poly.entity_id
_entity_poly.type
_entity_poly.pdbx_seq_one_letter_code
_entity_poly.pdbx_strand_id
1 'polypeptide(L)'
;IIAASITMLTLVALPAMMKHNYDKGLATGAICAGGTLGILIPPSIMLIIYGPVAWISVGKLFMAAFMPGFLLSGLYMLYIGIRSYLQPSMAPSFEDEGRQLTFGQKSKMLITTLAPTALLILSVMGAIYLGLASPTEAAAVGAAVATLLTMVYGRFSWKVLKDVTLGTIKLTGMVLLIAGCSTAFVSVFLSAGGGDVVENFILSIPGGRWMAFALIMFVCFILGMFIDWIGIIFVMVPILAPIVPRLGFDPLW
;
A
#
# COMPACT_ATOMS: atom_id res chain seq x y z
N ILE A 1 3.77 8.99 -0.93
CA ILE A 1 4.31 7.65 -1.29
C ILE A 1 3.60 7.09 -2.51
N ILE A 2 2.27 6.97 -2.48
CA ILE A 2 1.42 6.55 -3.63
C ILE A 2 1.75 7.32 -4.91
N ALA A 3 1.76 8.66 -4.83
CA ALA A 3 2.12 9.50 -5.97
C ALA A 3 3.55 9.23 -6.45
N ALA A 4 4.50 8.99 -5.55
CA ALA A 4 5.90 8.72 -5.92
C ALA A 4 6.05 7.37 -6.62
N SER A 5 5.42 6.30 -6.11
CA SER A 5 5.45 4.97 -6.74
C SER A 5 4.77 4.98 -8.11
N ILE A 6 3.58 5.62 -8.22
CA ILE A 6 2.90 5.80 -9.51
C ILE A 6 3.75 6.64 -10.46
N THR A 7 4.37 7.73 -10.01
CA THR A 7 5.20 8.58 -10.86
C THR A 7 6.42 7.83 -11.37
N MET A 8 7.10 7.05 -10.53
CA MET A 8 8.23 6.21 -10.93
C MET A 8 7.81 5.17 -11.99
N LEU A 9 6.71 4.44 -11.72
CA LEU A 9 6.16 3.48 -12.68
C LEU A 9 5.74 4.16 -13.98
N THR A 10 5.14 5.34 -13.91
CA THR A 10 4.74 6.12 -15.08
C THR A 10 5.95 6.53 -15.91
N LEU A 11 7.00 7.06 -15.29
CA LEU A 11 8.21 7.52 -15.98
C LEU A 11 8.96 6.39 -16.68
N VAL A 12 8.88 5.15 -16.16
CA VAL A 12 9.59 3.99 -16.72
C VAL A 12 8.71 3.21 -17.69
N ALA A 13 7.45 2.92 -17.32
CA ALA A 13 6.59 2.01 -18.07
C ALA A 13 5.77 2.71 -19.16
N LEU A 14 5.28 3.93 -18.92
CA LEU A 14 4.41 4.62 -19.88
C LEU A 14 5.13 4.91 -21.21
N PRO A 15 6.36 5.45 -21.25
CA PRO A 15 7.06 5.69 -22.52
C PRO A 15 7.27 4.40 -23.33
N ALA A 16 7.58 3.30 -22.65
CA ALA A 16 7.74 2.00 -23.28
C ALA A 16 6.42 1.52 -23.89
N MET A 17 5.31 1.56 -23.14
CA MET A 17 3.98 1.20 -23.65
C MET A 17 3.55 2.07 -24.83
N MET A 18 3.82 3.38 -24.77
CA MET A 18 3.51 4.31 -25.86
C MET A 18 4.34 4.05 -27.12
N LYS A 19 5.62 3.68 -26.98
CA LYS A 19 6.47 3.27 -28.12
C LYS A 19 5.88 2.08 -28.88
N HIS A 20 5.16 1.22 -28.16
CA HIS A 20 4.50 0.04 -28.71
C HIS A 20 3.03 0.26 -29.06
N ASN A 21 2.57 1.50 -29.19
CA ASN A 21 1.20 1.84 -29.59
C ASN A 21 0.10 1.23 -28.70
N TYR A 22 0.36 1.07 -27.39
CA TYR A 22 -0.69 0.70 -26.45
C TYR A 22 -1.72 1.83 -26.31
N ASP A 23 -2.97 1.46 -26.05
CA ASP A 23 -4.01 2.44 -25.74
C ASP A 23 -3.65 3.24 -24.49
N LYS A 24 -3.79 4.57 -24.59
CA LYS A 24 -3.43 5.49 -23.51
C LYS A 24 -4.27 5.25 -22.25
N GLY A 25 -5.56 4.95 -22.41
CA GLY A 25 -6.47 4.70 -21.30
C GLY A 25 -6.12 3.42 -20.56
N LEU A 26 -5.84 2.33 -21.29
CA LEU A 26 -5.41 1.07 -20.70
C LEU A 26 -4.05 1.20 -20.01
N ALA A 27 -3.06 1.83 -20.66
CA ALA A 27 -1.71 1.98 -20.11
C ALA A 27 -1.71 2.85 -18.84
N THR A 28 -2.34 4.02 -18.87
CA THR A 28 -2.42 4.91 -17.71
C THR A 28 -3.26 4.31 -16.59
N GLY A 29 -4.38 3.66 -16.92
CA GLY A 29 -5.23 2.96 -15.95
C GLY A 29 -4.49 1.81 -15.26
N ALA A 30 -3.77 0.98 -16.01
CA ALA A 30 -2.98 -0.12 -15.46
C ALA A 30 -1.84 0.36 -14.56
N ILE A 31 -1.16 1.45 -14.93
CA ILE A 31 -0.09 2.05 -14.12
C ILE A 31 -0.67 2.67 -12.83
N CYS A 32 -1.77 3.39 -12.92
CA CYS A 32 -2.44 3.97 -11.75
C CYS A 32 -2.94 2.88 -10.79
N ALA A 33 -3.65 1.87 -11.30
CA ALA A 33 -4.17 0.77 -10.49
C ALA A 33 -3.05 -0.12 -9.91
N GLY A 34 -2.02 -0.43 -10.71
CA GLY A 34 -0.87 -1.19 -10.24
C GLY A 34 -0.05 -0.44 -9.20
N GLY A 35 0.11 0.87 -9.36
CA GLY A 35 0.88 1.71 -8.43
C GLY A 35 0.20 1.92 -7.07
N THR A 36 -1.14 1.84 -7.01
CA THR A 36 -1.88 1.89 -5.73
C THR A 36 -1.88 0.56 -4.98
N LEU A 37 -1.77 -0.59 -5.67
CA LEU A 37 -1.66 -1.91 -5.03
C LEU A 37 -0.46 -2.04 -4.09
N GLY A 38 0.63 -1.30 -4.36
CA GLY A 38 1.83 -1.32 -3.53
C GLY A 38 1.62 -0.84 -2.09
N ILE A 39 0.50 -0.18 -1.79
CA ILE A 39 0.14 0.22 -0.43
C ILE A 39 -0.58 -0.92 0.29
N LEU A 40 -1.23 -1.82 -0.44
CA LEU A 40 -2.04 -2.89 0.14
C LEU A 40 -1.19 -4.13 0.43
N ILE A 41 -0.31 -4.51 -0.50
CA ILE A 41 0.49 -5.74 -0.40
C ILE A 41 1.66 -5.51 0.57
N PRO A 42 1.83 -6.35 1.62
CA PRO A 42 2.95 -6.21 2.54
C PRO A 42 4.33 -6.35 1.88
N PRO A 43 5.37 -5.64 2.37
CA PRO A 43 5.39 -4.74 3.53
C PRO A 43 4.78 -3.36 3.24
N SER A 44 3.69 -3.03 3.94
CA SER A 44 2.92 -1.80 3.74
C SER A 44 3.12 -0.81 4.88
N ILE A 45 3.55 0.41 4.54
CA ILE A 45 3.70 1.51 5.50
C ILE A 45 2.33 1.90 6.08
N MET A 46 1.26 1.85 5.28
CA MET A 46 -0.09 2.19 5.73
C MET A 46 -0.53 1.29 6.88
N LEU A 47 -0.36 -0.02 6.73
CA LEU A 47 -0.74 -0.99 7.74
C LEU A 47 0.15 -0.93 8.99
N ILE A 48 1.44 -0.56 8.84
CA ILE A 48 2.35 -0.32 9.96
C ILE A 48 1.89 0.87 10.81
N ILE A 49 1.40 1.95 10.18
CA ILE A 49 0.88 3.11 10.90
C ILE A 49 -0.52 2.83 11.47
N TYR A 50 -1.37 2.14 10.70
CA TYR A 50 -2.74 1.83 11.10
C TYR A 50 -2.79 0.95 12.35
N GLY A 51 -1.97 -0.11 12.43
CA GLY A 51 -2.03 -1.09 13.52
C GLY A 51 -1.97 -0.48 14.93
N PRO A 52 -0.94 0.30 15.26
CA PRO A 52 -0.84 0.98 16.55
C PRO A 52 -2.01 1.94 16.84
N VAL A 53 -2.53 2.65 15.83
CA VAL A 53 -3.64 3.60 16.00
C VAL A 53 -4.98 2.87 16.22
N ALA A 54 -5.17 1.74 15.54
CA ALA A 54 -6.35 0.88 15.69
C ALA A 54 -6.26 -0.11 16.87
N TRP A 55 -5.13 -0.15 17.58
CA TRP A 55 -4.82 -1.15 18.62
C TRP A 55 -4.84 -2.60 18.11
N ILE A 56 -4.45 -2.82 16.86
CA ILE A 56 -4.39 -4.13 16.21
C ILE A 56 -2.94 -4.49 15.89
N SER A 57 -2.59 -5.76 16.06
CA SER A 57 -1.27 -6.27 15.68
C SER A 57 -1.01 -6.09 14.18
N VAL A 58 0.09 -5.42 13.83
CA VAL A 58 0.53 -5.20 12.44
C VAL A 58 0.74 -6.53 11.71
N GLY A 59 1.23 -7.57 12.40
CA GLY A 59 1.40 -8.90 11.81
C GLY A 59 0.07 -9.51 11.35
N LYS A 60 -0.99 -9.36 12.16
CA LYS A 60 -2.35 -9.81 11.79
C LYS A 60 -2.90 -9.01 10.61
N LEU A 61 -2.70 -7.70 10.60
CA LEU A 61 -3.10 -6.83 9.49
C LEU A 61 -2.40 -7.22 8.18
N PHE A 62 -1.12 -7.54 8.23
CA PHE A 62 -0.38 -8.03 7.07
C PHE A 62 -0.94 -9.35 6.54
N MET A 63 -1.28 -10.30 7.42
CA MET A 63 -1.91 -11.56 7.01
C MET A 63 -3.31 -11.32 6.42
N ALA A 64 -4.12 -10.47 7.05
CA ALA A 64 -5.44 -10.12 6.58
C ALA A 64 -5.41 -9.41 5.22
N ALA A 65 -4.41 -8.55 4.98
CA ALA A 65 -4.25 -7.82 3.72
C ALA A 65 -3.71 -8.67 2.56
N PHE A 66 -3.11 -9.82 2.85
CA PHE A 66 -2.50 -10.67 1.82
C PHE A 66 -3.56 -11.20 0.84
N MET A 67 -4.62 -11.83 1.35
CA MET A 67 -5.69 -12.38 0.53
C MET A 67 -6.40 -11.34 -0.36
N PRO A 68 -6.88 -10.18 0.16
CA PRO A 68 -7.50 -9.15 -0.69
C PRO A 68 -6.50 -8.52 -1.66
N GLY A 69 -5.22 -8.39 -1.29
CA GLY A 69 -4.18 -7.88 -2.19
C GLY A 69 -3.98 -8.76 -3.43
N PHE A 70 -3.88 -10.08 -3.24
CA PHE A 70 -3.76 -11.03 -4.34
C PHE A 70 -5.05 -11.18 -5.14
N LEU A 71 -6.22 -11.16 -4.47
CA LEU A 71 -7.51 -11.16 -5.14
C LEU A 71 -7.64 -9.94 -6.07
N LEU A 72 -7.33 -8.74 -5.57
CA LEU A 72 -7.43 -7.51 -6.35
C LEU A 72 -6.42 -7.47 -7.51
N SER A 73 -5.19 -7.93 -7.27
CA SER A 73 -4.19 -8.12 -8.33
C SER A 73 -4.68 -9.11 -9.39
N GLY A 74 -5.27 -10.23 -8.98
CA GLY A 74 -5.88 -11.21 -9.87
C GLY A 74 -7.01 -10.62 -10.71
N LEU A 75 -7.90 -9.85 -10.10
CA LEU A 75 -8.99 -9.16 -10.79
C LEU A 75 -8.46 -8.13 -11.81
N TYR A 76 -7.39 -7.39 -11.48
CA TYR A 76 -6.77 -6.45 -12.42
C TYR A 76 -6.12 -7.17 -13.60
N MET A 77 -5.37 -8.25 -13.35
CA MET A 77 -4.78 -9.08 -14.40
C MET A 77 -5.86 -9.69 -15.30
N LEU A 78 -6.94 -10.20 -14.71
CA LEU A 78 -8.07 -10.76 -15.44
C LEU A 78 -8.75 -9.69 -16.30
N TYR A 79 -9.03 -8.51 -15.74
CA TYR A 79 -9.64 -7.40 -16.46
C TYR A 79 -8.77 -6.95 -17.66
N ILE A 80 -7.47 -6.74 -17.43
CA ILE A 80 -6.53 -6.35 -18.48
C ILE A 80 -6.45 -7.47 -19.53
N GLY A 81 -6.34 -8.73 -19.12
CA GLY A 81 -6.29 -9.89 -20.02
C GLY A 81 -7.54 -10.02 -20.90
N ILE A 82 -8.73 -9.91 -20.32
CA ILE A 82 -10.00 -9.95 -21.05
C ILE A 82 -10.07 -8.77 -22.03
N ARG A 83 -9.74 -7.55 -21.60
CA ARG A 83 -9.76 -6.36 -22.45
C ARG A 83 -8.77 -6.46 -23.60
N SER A 84 -7.57 -6.96 -23.36
CA SER A 84 -6.55 -7.19 -24.40
C SER A 84 -6.95 -8.28 -25.39
N TYR A 85 -7.66 -9.32 -24.94
CA TYR A 85 -8.16 -10.37 -25.82
C TYR A 85 -9.34 -9.91 -26.70
N LEU A 86 -10.29 -9.18 -26.12
CA LEU A 86 -11.47 -8.68 -26.84
C LEU A 86 -11.13 -7.52 -27.78
N GLN A 87 -10.13 -6.70 -27.44
CA GLN A 87 -9.68 -5.57 -28.26
C GLN A 87 -8.16 -5.61 -28.42
N PRO A 88 -7.63 -6.47 -29.30
CA PRO A 88 -6.18 -6.63 -29.53
C PRO A 88 -5.48 -5.34 -29.97
N SER A 89 -6.22 -4.39 -30.53
CA SER A 89 -5.71 -3.06 -30.89
C SER A 89 -5.29 -2.20 -29.70
N MET A 90 -5.78 -2.47 -28.49
CA MET A 90 -5.42 -1.68 -27.29
C MET A 90 -4.10 -2.14 -26.65
N ALA A 91 -3.69 -3.38 -26.90
CA ALA A 91 -2.46 -3.96 -26.41
C ALA A 91 -1.84 -4.83 -27.52
N PRO A 92 -1.33 -4.18 -28.59
CA PRO A 92 -0.78 -4.91 -29.72
C PRO A 92 0.37 -5.82 -29.27
N SER A 93 0.37 -7.06 -29.78
CA SER A 93 1.45 -8.01 -29.49
C SER A 93 2.75 -7.49 -30.08
N PHE A 94 3.83 -7.61 -29.31
CA PHE A 94 5.17 -7.39 -29.83
C PHE A 94 5.44 -8.34 -31.01
N GLU A 95 5.85 -7.80 -32.15
CA GLU A 95 6.69 -8.55 -33.09
C GLU A 95 8.10 -8.58 -32.48
N ASP A 96 8.60 -9.79 -32.18
CA ASP A 96 9.92 -10.00 -31.61
C ASP A 96 10.99 -9.34 -32.48
N GLU A 97 11.66 -8.28 -31.97
CA GLU A 97 12.99 -7.88 -32.45
C GLU A 97 14.00 -8.97 -32.05
N GLY A 98 13.95 -10.11 -32.75
CA GLY A 98 15.07 -11.04 -32.91
C GLY A 98 15.60 -11.79 -31.69
N ARG A 99 14.91 -11.81 -30.54
CA ARG A 99 15.39 -12.55 -29.36
C ARG A 99 14.32 -13.46 -28.77
N GLN A 100 14.07 -14.58 -29.44
CA GLN A 100 13.38 -15.72 -28.84
C GLN A 100 14.22 -16.29 -27.69
N LEU A 101 14.09 -15.68 -26.52
CA LEU A 101 14.74 -16.16 -25.30
C LEU A 101 14.21 -17.56 -24.97
N THR A 102 15.11 -18.53 -24.82
CA THR A 102 14.76 -19.90 -24.41
C THR A 102 14.07 -19.86 -23.04
N PHE A 103 13.14 -20.78 -22.77
CA PHE A 103 12.40 -20.83 -21.49
C PHE A 103 13.34 -20.75 -20.26
N GLY A 104 14.49 -21.45 -20.31
CA GLY A 104 15.50 -21.37 -19.25
C GLY A 104 16.18 -20.00 -19.09
N GLN A 105 16.37 -19.25 -20.17
CA GLN A 105 16.90 -17.87 -20.11
C GLN A 105 15.86 -16.90 -19.54
N LYS A 106 14.57 -17.06 -19.90
CA LYS A 106 13.46 -16.30 -19.32
C LYS A 106 13.34 -16.54 -17.82
N SER A 107 13.35 -17.80 -17.39
CA SER A 107 13.31 -18.16 -15.96
C SER A 107 14.52 -17.64 -15.19
N LYS A 108 15.73 -17.73 -15.77
CA LYS A 108 16.94 -17.19 -15.12
C LYS A 108 16.89 -15.67 -14.96
N MET A 109 16.44 -14.94 -15.98
CA MET A 109 16.23 -13.49 -15.87
C MET A 109 15.20 -13.16 -14.78
N LEU A 110 14.05 -13.85 -14.80
CA LEU A 110 12.97 -13.61 -13.84
C LEU A 110 13.43 -13.85 -12.40
N ILE A 111 14.13 -14.96 -12.15
CA ILE A 111 14.70 -15.27 -10.83
C ILE A 111 15.76 -14.23 -10.43
N THR A 112 16.67 -13.86 -11.32
CA THR A 112 17.74 -12.91 -11.00
C THR A 112 17.20 -11.51 -10.70
N THR A 113 16.10 -11.09 -11.35
CA THR A 113 15.45 -9.80 -11.13
C THR A 113 14.55 -9.81 -9.89
N LEU A 114 13.83 -10.89 -9.63
CA LEU A 114 12.92 -10.99 -8.49
C LEU A 114 13.63 -11.37 -7.19
N ALA A 115 14.75 -12.09 -7.24
CA ALA A 115 15.44 -12.58 -6.05
C ALA A 115 15.79 -11.48 -5.04
N PRO A 116 16.31 -10.29 -5.41
CA PRO A 116 16.63 -9.24 -4.45
C PRO A 116 15.39 -8.68 -3.77
N THR A 117 14.33 -8.45 -4.54
CA THR A 117 13.05 -7.94 -4.02
C THR A 117 12.38 -8.98 -3.13
N ALA A 118 12.37 -10.25 -3.56
CA ALA A 118 11.84 -11.36 -2.78
C ALA A 118 12.62 -11.56 -1.48
N LEU A 119 13.96 -11.48 -1.53
CA LEU A 119 14.80 -11.59 -0.34
C LEU A 119 14.50 -10.49 0.67
N LEU A 120 14.29 -9.25 0.21
CA LEU A 120 13.89 -8.14 1.07
C LEU A 120 12.49 -8.38 1.68
N ILE A 121 11.50 -8.75 0.86
CA ILE A 121 10.13 -9.04 1.34
C ILE A 121 10.15 -10.19 2.36
N LEU A 122 10.76 -11.32 2.01
CA LEU A 122 10.83 -12.52 2.86
C LEU A 122 11.62 -12.26 4.15
N SER A 123 12.65 -11.41 4.13
CA SER A 123 13.38 -11.04 5.35
C SER A 123 12.50 -10.29 6.35
N VAL A 124 11.75 -9.29 5.88
CA VAL A 124 10.87 -8.47 6.74
C VAL A 124 9.65 -9.27 7.18
N MET A 125 8.96 -9.93 6.24
CA MET A 125 7.78 -10.74 6.53
C MET A 125 8.12 -11.94 7.41
N GLY A 126 9.24 -12.62 7.12
CA GLY A 126 9.72 -13.76 7.91
C GLY A 126 10.03 -13.37 9.35
N ALA A 127 10.70 -12.22 9.57
CA ALA A 127 10.99 -11.75 10.92
C ALA A 127 9.70 -11.47 11.74
N ILE A 128 8.66 -10.92 11.11
CA ILE A 128 7.36 -10.65 11.75
C ILE A 128 6.60 -11.94 12.01
N TYR A 129 6.49 -12.82 11.00
CA TYR A 129 5.65 -14.03 11.09
C TYR A 129 6.24 -15.12 11.97
N LEU A 130 7.57 -15.23 12.02
CA LEU A 130 8.24 -16.14 12.95
C LEU A 130 8.28 -15.59 14.38
N GLY A 131 7.74 -14.39 14.62
CA GLY A 131 7.74 -13.75 15.94
C GLY A 131 9.14 -13.36 16.43
N LEU A 132 10.13 -13.33 15.53
CA LEU A 132 11.52 -13.01 15.85
C LEU A 132 11.72 -11.52 16.08
N ALA A 133 10.87 -10.67 15.48
CA ALA A 133 10.96 -9.24 15.53
C ALA A 133 9.57 -8.59 15.58
N SER A 134 9.45 -7.55 16.39
CA SER A 134 8.34 -6.59 16.33
C SER A 134 8.37 -5.80 15.00
N PRO A 135 7.29 -5.12 14.59
CA PRO A 135 7.26 -4.38 13.31
C PRO A 135 8.36 -3.31 13.20
N THR A 136 8.75 -2.70 14.31
CA THR A 136 9.84 -1.72 14.38
C THR A 136 11.20 -2.39 14.17
N GLU A 137 11.43 -3.54 14.78
CA GLU A 137 12.66 -4.34 14.58
C GLU A 137 12.72 -4.93 13.17
N ALA A 138 11.59 -5.36 12.62
CA ALA A 138 11.49 -5.85 11.24
C ALA A 138 11.83 -4.76 10.21
N ALA A 139 11.48 -3.49 10.49
CA ALA A 139 11.91 -2.36 9.67
C ALA A 139 13.45 -2.18 9.70
N ALA A 140 14.10 -2.40 10.84
CA ALA A 140 15.55 -2.37 10.95
C ALA A 140 16.21 -3.52 10.16
N VAL A 141 15.63 -4.73 10.22
CA VAL A 141 16.06 -5.86 9.38
C VAL A 141 15.94 -5.51 7.89
N GLY A 142 14.81 -4.94 7.47
CA GLY A 142 14.61 -4.51 6.09
C GLY A 142 15.62 -3.46 5.63
N ALA A 143 15.94 -2.47 6.48
CA ALA A 143 16.95 -1.46 6.20
C ALA A 143 18.37 -2.04 6.10
N ALA A 144 18.72 -2.99 6.97
CA ALA A 144 20.01 -3.68 6.94
C ALA A 144 20.16 -4.52 5.66
N VAL A 145 19.12 -5.29 5.30
CA VAL A 145 19.09 -6.10 4.07
C VAL A 145 19.13 -5.22 2.82
N ALA A 146 18.37 -4.12 2.78
CA ALA A 146 18.41 -3.17 1.66
C ALA A 146 19.79 -2.54 1.49
N THR A 147 20.46 -2.21 2.60
CA THR A 147 21.81 -1.65 2.60
C THR A 147 22.82 -2.68 2.08
N LEU A 148 22.74 -3.92 2.57
CA LEU A 148 23.58 -5.02 2.12
C LEU A 148 23.41 -5.28 0.62
N LEU A 149 22.17 -5.37 0.13
CA LEU A 149 21.87 -5.49 -1.30
C LEU A 149 22.52 -4.33 -2.07
N THR A 150 22.34 -3.09 -1.63
CA THR A 150 22.93 -1.92 -2.29
C THR A 150 24.46 -1.99 -2.38
N MET A 151 25.13 -2.53 -1.35
CA MET A 151 26.58 -2.80 -1.36
C MET A 151 26.97 -3.91 -2.34
N VAL A 152 26.27 -5.05 -2.31
CA VAL A 152 26.53 -6.18 -3.23
C VAL A 152 26.36 -5.77 -4.69
N TYR A 153 25.38 -4.91 -4.98
CA TYR A 153 25.16 -4.37 -6.33
C TYR A 153 26.12 -3.24 -6.71
N GLY A 154 27.08 -2.88 -5.86
CA GLY A 154 28.08 -1.84 -6.13
C GLY A 154 27.51 -0.43 -6.26
N ARG A 155 26.29 -0.19 -5.76
CA ARG A 155 25.59 1.12 -5.84
C ARG A 155 25.67 1.93 -4.55
N PHE A 156 26.36 1.41 -3.54
CA PHE A 156 26.50 2.10 -2.28
C PHE A 156 27.38 3.34 -2.43
N SER A 157 26.88 4.49 -1.97
CA SER A 157 27.66 5.72 -1.87
C SER A 157 27.17 6.55 -0.69
N TRP A 158 28.07 7.37 -0.13
CA TRP A 158 27.72 8.32 0.93
C TRP A 158 26.62 9.29 0.53
N LYS A 159 26.57 9.64 -0.76
CA LYS A 159 25.49 10.47 -1.32
C LYS A 159 24.14 9.78 -1.24
N VAL A 160 24.05 8.52 -1.71
CA VAL A 160 22.81 7.72 -1.64
C VAL A 160 22.35 7.56 -0.19
N LEU A 161 23.27 7.24 0.73
CA LEU A 161 22.92 7.10 2.15
C LEU A 161 22.36 8.40 2.74
N LYS A 162 23.01 9.54 2.45
CA LYS A 162 22.55 10.87 2.89
C LYS A 162 21.19 11.22 2.31
N ASP A 163 20.99 10.99 1.02
CA ASP A 163 19.74 11.30 0.32
C ASP A 163 18.56 10.48 0.88
N VAL A 164 18.75 9.17 1.07
CA VAL A 164 17.75 8.26 1.64
C VAL A 164 17.45 8.62 3.11
N THR A 165 18.48 8.93 3.89
CA THR A 165 18.33 9.32 5.30
C THR A 165 17.54 10.63 5.43
N LEU A 166 17.90 11.66 4.66
CA LEU A 166 17.18 12.94 4.66
C LEU A 166 15.73 12.78 4.19
N GLY A 167 15.49 11.95 3.17
CA GLY A 167 14.14 11.61 2.73
C GLY A 167 13.33 10.94 3.84
N THR A 168 13.93 9.98 4.54
CA THR A 168 13.31 9.27 5.66
C THR A 168 12.98 10.23 6.82
N ILE A 169 13.93 11.08 7.22
CA ILE A 169 13.73 12.06 8.30
C ILE A 169 12.58 13.02 7.96
N LYS A 170 12.52 13.54 6.72
CA LYS A 170 11.44 14.44 6.30
C LYS A 170 10.08 13.76 6.37
N LEU A 171 9.96 12.54 5.84
CA LEU A 171 8.71 11.77 5.87
C LEU A 171 8.28 11.46 7.30
N THR A 172 9.20 10.98 8.14
CA THR A 172 8.91 10.70 9.55
C THR A 172 8.53 11.97 10.31
N GLY A 173 9.21 13.10 10.06
CA GLY A 173 8.87 14.37 10.68
C GLY A 173 7.47 14.86 10.32
N MET A 174 7.07 14.74 9.05
CA MET A 174 5.70 15.04 8.62
C MET A 174 4.67 14.14 9.32
N VAL A 175 4.93 12.83 9.38
CA VAL A 175 4.05 11.86 10.04
C VAL A 175 3.90 12.17 11.53
N LEU A 176 5.01 12.41 12.24
CA LEU A 176 4.99 12.70 13.68
C LEU A 176 4.29 14.03 14.00
N LEU A 177 4.45 15.05 13.16
CA LEU A 177 3.75 16.32 13.31
C LEU A 177 2.24 16.14 13.14
N ILE A 178 1.81 15.42 12.10
CA ILE A 178 0.38 15.08 11.89
C ILE A 178 -0.16 14.28 13.07
N ALA A 179 0.59 13.27 13.54
CA ALA A 179 0.22 12.48 14.70
C ALA A 179 0.06 13.33 15.97
N GLY A 180 0.98 14.26 16.22
CA GLY A 180 0.91 15.17 17.38
C GLY A 180 -0.30 16.11 17.32
N CYS A 181 -0.56 16.74 16.18
CA CYS A 181 -1.72 17.61 16.02
C CYS A 181 -3.04 16.83 16.08
N SER A 182 -3.08 15.65 15.46
CA SER A 182 -4.27 14.81 15.45
C SER A 182 -4.59 14.23 16.83
N THR A 183 -3.59 13.80 17.60
CA THR A 183 -3.83 13.31 18.96
C THR A 183 -4.37 14.41 19.88
N ALA A 184 -3.88 15.65 19.76
CA ALA A 184 -4.46 16.80 20.45
C ALA A 184 -5.92 17.03 20.07
N PHE A 185 -6.23 17.04 18.77
CA PHE A 185 -7.60 17.19 18.26
C PHE A 185 -8.53 16.07 18.74
N VAL A 186 -8.14 14.81 18.52
CA VAL A 186 -8.94 13.62 18.89
C VAL A 186 -9.17 13.58 20.39
N SER A 187 -8.16 13.90 21.21
CA SER A 187 -8.30 13.93 22.66
C SER A 187 -9.35 14.96 23.12
N VAL A 188 -9.30 16.19 22.59
CA VAL A 188 -10.29 17.23 22.90
C VAL A 188 -11.67 16.85 22.37
N PHE A 189 -11.75 16.33 21.14
CA PHE A 189 -13.00 15.93 20.50
C PHE A 189 -13.71 14.81 21.27
N LEU A 190 -12.97 13.77 21.67
CA LEU A 190 -13.52 12.67 22.46
C LEU A 190 -13.88 13.13 23.87
N SER A 191 -13.05 13.98 24.51
CA SER A 191 -13.34 14.53 25.84
C SER A 191 -14.56 15.45 25.85
N ALA A 192 -14.87 16.10 24.73
CA ALA A 192 -16.07 16.92 24.55
C ALA A 192 -17.33 16.11 24.23
N GLY A 193 -17.26 14.77 24.17
CA GLY A 193 -18.38 13.89 23.80
C GLY A 193 -18.64 13.79 22.30
N GLY A 194 -17.71 14.28 21.46
CA GLY A 194 -17.85 14.19 20.00
C GLY A 194 -17.90 12.74 19.48
N GLY A 195 -17.21 11.82 20.17
CA GLY A 195 -17.27 10.39 19.89
C GLY A 195 -18.69 9.84 20.01
N ASP A 196 -19.41 10.21 21.09
CA ASP A 196 -20.78 9.75 21.35
C ASP A 196 -21.75 10.30 20.30
N VAL A 197 -21.54 11.53 19.82
CA VAL A 197 -22.37 12.12 18.75
C VAL A 197 -22.21 11.35 17.44
N VAL A 198 -20.97 11.06 17.05
CA VAL A 198 -20.68 10.29 15.83
C VAL A 198 -21.21 8.87 15.96
N GLU A 199 -21.03 8.24 17.12
CA GLU A 199 -21.53 6.90 17.38
C GLU A 199 -23.06 6.85 17.27
N ASN A 200 -23.77 7.72 17.99
CA ASN A 200 -25.23 7.75 17.96
C ASN A 200 -25.75 8.06 16.56
N PHE A 201 -25.08 8.94 15.81
CA PHE A 201 -25.43 9.21 14.42
C PHE A 201 -25.33 7.94 13.57
N ILE A 202 -24.21 7.21 13.64
CA ILE A 202 -23.99 5.98 12.88
C ILE A 202 -25.00 4.88 13.29
N LEU A 203 -25.25 4.71 14.59
CA LEU A 203 -26.17 3.70 15.11
C LEU A 203 -27.64 4.02 14.83
N SER A 204 -28.00 5.30 14.69
CA SER A 204 -29.37 5.73 14.39
C SER A 204 -29.82 5.45 12.96
N ILE A 205 -28.91 5.06 12.07
CA ILE A 205 -29.21 4.88 10.65
C ILE A 205 -30.02 3.59 10.45
N PRO A 206 -31.23 3.70 9.87
CA PRO A 206 -32.02 2.53 9.50
C PRO A 206 -31.33 1.83 8.32
N GLY A 207 -30.76 0.64 8.58
CA GLY A 207 -30.01 -0.11 7.58
C GLY A 207 -29.06 -1.18 8.14
N GLY A 208 -28.96 -1.27 9.47
CA GLY A 208 -28.14 -2.27 10.15
C GLY A 208 -26.65 -2.08 9.90
N ARG A 209 -25.85 -3.08 10.30
CA ARG A 209 -24.38 -3.01 10.28
C ARG A 209 -23.78 -2.69 8.90
N TRP A 210 -24.38 -3.19 7.81
CA TRP A 210 -23.84 -3.01 6.45
C TRP A 210 -24.04 -1.60 5.90
N MET A 211 -25.16 -0.95 6.23
CA MET A 211 -25.41 0.45 5.83
C MET A 211 -24.49 1.40 6.61
N ALA A 212 -24.31 1.15 7.90
CA ALA A 212 -23.34 1.88 8.72
C ALA A 212 -21.92 1.76 8.15
N PHE A 213 -21.50 0.55 7.78
CA PHE A 213 -20.21 0.30 7.13
C PHE A 213 -20.08 1.04 5.79
N ALA A 214 -21.10 0.98 4.93
CA ALA A 214 -21.09 1.68 3.65
C ALA A 214 -20.99 3.20 3.81
N LEU A 215 -21.66 3.78 4.81
CA LEU A 215 -21.54 5.19 5.14
C LEU A 215 -20.12 5.54 5.60
N ILE A 216 -19.54 4.75 6.51
CA ILE A 216 -18.17 4.96 6.98
C ILE A 216 -17.19 4.95 5.79
N MET A 217 -17.32 3.97 4.90
CA MET A 217 -16.51 3.89 3.68
C MET A 217 -16.73 5.09 2.77
N PHE A 218 -17.97 5.54 2.60
CA PHE A 218 -18.29 6.72 1.79
C PHE A 218 -17.69 8.00 2.37
N VAL A 219 -17.78 8.21 3.68
CA VAL A 219 -17.15 9.36 4.35
C VAL A 219 -15.63 9.31 4.20
N CYS A 220 -15.00 8.16 4.43
CA CYS A 220 -13.56 7.98 4.21
C CYS A 220 -13.16 8.24 2.75
N PHE A 221 -13.99 7.84 1.78
CA PHE A 221 -13.76 8.10 0.36
C PHE A 221 -13.80 9.59 0.03
N ILE A 222 -14.79 10.34 0.54
CA ILE A 222 -14.87 11.79 0.35
C ILE A 222 -13.68 12.49 1.02
N LEU A 223 -13.33 12.10 2.25
CA LEU A 223 -12.15 12.64 2.94
C LEU A 223 -10.86 12.37 2.16
N GLY A 224 -10.74 11.20 1.54
CA GLY A 224 -9.62 10.80 0.68
C GLY A 224 -9.39 11.72 -0.53
N MET A 225 -10.39 12.50 -0.95
CA MET A 225 -10.22 13.48 -2.03
C MET A 225 -9.47 14.73 -1.56
N PHE A 226 -9.53 15.06 -0.27
CA PHE A 226 -9.01 16.32 0.28
C PHE A 226 -7.82 16.13 1.23
N ILE A 227 -7.80 15.02 1.97
CA ILE A 227 -6.86 14.75 3.05
C ILE A 227 -5.97 13.57 2.67
N ASP A 228 -4.67 13.68 2.97
CA ASP A 228 -3.75 12.55 2.82
C ASP A 228 -4.13 11.39 3.74
N TRP A 229 -3.89 10.16 3.27
CA TRP A 229 -4.24 8.93 3.99
C TRP A 229 -3.66 8.87 5.42
N ILE A 230 -2.49 9.48 5.66
CA ILE A 230 -1.89 9.55 7.02
C ILE A 230 -2.83 10.32 7.95
N GLY A 231 -3.33 11.48 7.51
CA GLY A 231 -4.25 12.30 8.30
C GLY A 231 -5.57 11.60 8.54
N ILE A 232 -6.11 10.91 7.53
CA ILE A 232 -7.35 10.13 7.68
C ILE A 232 -7.18 9.05 8.74
N ILE A 233 -6.06 8.31 8.75
CA ILE A 233 -5.81 7.29 9.78
C ILE A 233 -5.80 7.91 11.17
N PHE A 234 -5.04 8.98 11.37
CA PHE A 234 -4.91 9.56 12.71
C PHE A 234 -6.17 10.23 13.24
N VAL A 235 -7.09 10.68 12.37
CA VAL A 235 -8.35 11.31 12.77
C VAL A 235 -9.48 10.28 12.86
N MET A 236 -9.72 9.52 11.79
CA MET A 236 -10.90 8.65 11.67
C MET A 236 -10.76 7.38 12.50
N VAL A 237 -9.58 6.76 12.56
CA VAL A 237 -9.42 5.47 13.23
C VAL A 237 -9.73 5.55 14.72
N PRO A 238 -9.22 6.52 15.50
CA PRO A 238 -9.60 6.64 16.92
C PRO A 238 -11.09 6.86 17.16
N ILE A 239 -11.77 7.51 16.22
CA ILE A 239 -13.22 7.77 16.31
C ILE A 239 -14.01 6.51 15.96
N LEU A 240 -13.59 5.76 14.92
CA LEU A 240 -14.31 4.59 14.41
C LEU A 240 -13.98 3.29 15.16
N ALA A 241 -12.75 3.13 15.64
CA ALA A 241 -12.29 1.94 16.35
C ALA A 241 -13.21 1.49 17.51
N PRO A 242 -13.76 2.39 18.36
CA PRO A 242 -14.72 1.97 19.39
C PRO A 242 -16.12 1.61 18.84
N ILE A 243 -16.48 2.09 17.65
CA ILE A 243 -17.82 1.92 17.05
C ILE A 243 -17.93 0.58 16.30
N VAL A 244 -16.87 0.18 15.58
CA VAL A 244 -16.85 -1.05 14.75
C VAL A 244 -17.19 -2.33 15.54
N PRO A 245 -16.61 -2.59 16.73
CA PRO A 245 -16.99 -3.75 17.54
C PRO A 245 -18.46 -3.73 17.98
N ARG A 246 -19.02 -2.54 18.26
CA ARG A 246 -20.43 -2.40 18.66
C ARG A 246 -21.41 -2.71 17.53
N LEU A 247 -21.00 -2.48 16.28
CA LEU A 247 -21.73 -2.91 15.09
C LEU A 247 -21.63 -4.42 14.82
N GLY A 248 -20.81 -5.15 15.59
CA GLY A 248 -20.59 -6.59 15.45
C GLY A 248 -19.64 -6.96 14.32
N PHE A 249 -18.78 -6.04 13.89
CA PHE A 249 -17.69 -6.32 12.96
C PHE A 249 -16.41 -6.69 13.71
N ASP A 250 -15.60 -7.54 13.08
CA ASP A 250 -14.25 -7.82 13.55
C ASP A 250 -13.38 -6.58 13.25
N PRO A 251 -12.69 -5.98 14.24
CA PRO A 251 -11.83 -4.83 14.02
C PRO A 251 -10.73 -5.04 12.96
N LEU A 252 -10.38 -6.30 12.69
CA LEU A 252 -9.43 -6.68 11.65
C LEU A 252 -10.00 -6.54 10.22
N TRP A 253 -11.32 -6.68 10.04
CA TRP A 253 -12.00 -6.82 8.75
C TRP A 253 -12.90 -5.64 8.38
#